data_AF-A0A1V3THS0-F1
#
_entry.id   AF-A0A1V3THS0-F1
#
_cell.length_a   1.000
_cell.length_b   1.000
_cell.length_c   1.000
_cell.angle_alpha   90.00
_cell.angle_beta   90.00
_cell.angle_gamma   90.00
#
_symmetry.space_group_name_H-M   'P 1'
#
loop_
_entity.id
_entity.type
_entity.pdbx_description
1 polymer ?
#
loop_
_entity_poly.entity_id
_entity_poly.type
_entity_poly.pdbx_seq_one_letter_code
_entity_poly.pdbx_strand_id
1 'polypeptide(L)'
;VAIIMRGLRKKHQSQAGKELKEIAITLKNSTKNKFYLNLYDWHLKHKEFLNERSDKPNEKGKYPYKHRSVRSAYASFKRYFEYLFTYEKYSHLNIEKTSNRIEGLFKEMKDKLRPHSGLIKKHKIVFIKDFLNKKSC
;
A
#
# COMPACT_ATOMS: atom_id res chain seq x y z
N VAL A 1 -0.32 -2.76 -3.18
CA VAL A 1 -0.19 -3.87 -2.20
C VAL A 1 0.89 -3.61 -1.15
N ALA A 2 2.13 -3.27 -1.53
CA ALA A 2 3.26 -3.19 -0.58
C ALA A 2 3.08 -2.22 0.60
N ILE A 3 2.49 -1.03 0.39
CA ILE A 3 2.23 -0.04 1.45
C ILE A 3 1.35 -0.62 2.56
N ILE A 4 0.34 -1.40 2.16
CA ILE A 4 -0.65 -2.01 3.05
C ILE A 4 0.00 -3.20 3.76
N MET A 5 0.74 -4.03 3.01
CA MET A 5 1.49 -5.16 3.55
C MET A 5 2.59 -4.73 4.54
N ARG A 6 3.11 -3.50 4.44
CA ARG A 6 4.10 -2.96 5.40
C ARG A 6 3.54 -2.81 6.81
N GLY A 7 2.25 -2.51 6.93
CA GLY A 7 1.54 -2.46 8.21
C GLY A 7 1.23 -3.84 8.78
N LEU A 8 1.32 -4.90 7.96
CA LEU A 8 1.05 -6.28 8.35
C LEU A 8 2.37 -7.02 8.60
N ARG A 9 2.51 -7.62 9.79
CA ARG A 9 3.69 -8.44 10.11
C ARG A 9 3.70 -9.71 9.23
N LYS A 10 4.90 -10.20 8.89
CA LYS A 10 5.07 -11.45 8.11
C LYS A 10 4.30 -12.63 8.73
N LYS A 11 4.37 -12.78 10.06
CA LYS A 11 3.61 -13.74 10.88
C LYS A 11 2.78 -12.97 11.90
N HIS A 12 1.50 -12.78 11.62
CA HIS A 12 0.55 -12.26 12.60
C HIS A 12 0.17 -13.37 13.58
N GLN A 13 0.23 -13.07 14.88
CA GLN A 13 -0.27 -13.98 15.91
C GLN A 13 -1.80 -13.87 16.03
N SER A 14 -2.34 -12.65 15.91
CA SER A 14 -3.78 -12.38 15.93
C SER A 14 -4.49 -12.93 14.70
N GLN A 15 -5.66 -13.54 14.90
CA GLN A 15 -6.55 -13.99 13.83
C GLN A 15 -6.97 -12.83 12.91
N ALA A 16 -7.34 -11.67 13.48
CA ALA A 16 -7.70 -10.47 12.73
C ALA A 16 -6.63 -10.07 11.69
N GLY A 17 -5.36 -10.08 12.10
CA GLY A 17 -4.24 -9.73 11.22
C GLY A 17 -3.96 -10.78 10.13
N LYS A 18 -4.22 -12.07 10.39
CA LYS A 18 -4.13 -13.14 9.37
C LYS A 18 -5.22 -12.96 8.32
N GLU A 19 -6.47 -12.81 8.74
CA GLU A 19 -7.61 -12.62 7.84
C GLU A 19 -7.45 -11.35 6.98
N LEU A 20 -6.97 -10.25 7.56
CA LEU A 20 -6.72 -9.01 6.80
C LEU A 20 -5.63 -9.19 5.74
N LYS A 21 -4.62 -10.02 6.03
CA LYS A 21 -3.55 -10.35 5.08
C LYS A 21 -4.08 -11.20 3.92
N GLU A 22 -4.92 -12.18 4.20
CA GLU A 22 -5.57 -12.98 3.14
C GLU A 22 -6.41 -12.09 2.22
N ILE A 23 -7.22 -11.19 2.79
CA ILE A 23 -7.97 -10.18 2.00
C ILE A 23 -6.99 -9.37 1.15
N ALA A 24 -5.88 -8.87 1.72
CA ALA A 24 -4.88 -8.11 0.97
C ALA A 24 -4.29 -8.85 -0.25
N ILE A 25 -4.11 -10.17 -0.15
CA ILE A 25 -3.59 -11.01 -1.24
C ILE A 25 -4.62 -11.13 -2.37
N THR A 26 -5.91 -11.24 -2.03
CA THR A 26 -6.99 -11.33 -3.04
C THR A 26 -7.14 -10.08 -3.91
N LEU A 27 -6.55 -8.94 -3.51
CA LEU A 27 -6.66 -7.66 -4.22
C LEU A 27 -6.31 -7.74 -5.71
N LYS A 28 -5.37 -8.61 -6.10
CA LYS A 28 -4.93 -8.75 -7.50
C LYS A 28 -5.99 -9.40 -8.41
N ASN A 29 -6.86 -10.23 -7.83
CA ASN A 29 -7.76 -11.11 -8.56
C ASN A 29 -9.25 -10.83 -8.26
N SER A 30 -9.55 -9.86 -7.39
CA SER A 30 -10.90 -9.53 -6.95
C SER A 30 -11.40 -8.25 -7.62
N THR A 31 -12.72 -8.12 -7.76
CA THR A 31 -13.36 -6.88 -8.21
C THR A 31 -13.50 -5.88 -7.08
N LYS A 32 -13.67 -4.58 -7.39
CA LYS A 32 -13.88 -3.52 -6.39
C LYS A 32 -14.98 -3.87 -5.38
N ASN A 33 -16.15 -4.31 -5.88
CA ASN A 33 -17.30 -4.60 -5.03
C ASN A 33 -17.08 -5.81 -4.12
N LYS A 34 -16.55 -6.90 -4.66
CA LYS A 34 -16.26 -8.10 -3.87
C LYS A 34 -15.21 -7.83 -2.79
N PHE A 35 -14.18 -7.07 -3.16
CA PHE A 35 -13.14 -6.68 -2.21
C PHE A 35 -13.69 -5.75 -1.10
N TYR A 36 -14.58 -4.82 -1.45
CA TYR A 36 -15.26 -3.96 -0.47
C TYR A 36 -16.04 -4.77 0.56
N LEU A 37 -16.89 -5.69 0.10
CA LEU A 37 -17.73 -6.52 0.96
C LEU A 37 -16.87 -7.33 1.93
N ASN A 38 -15.86 -8.04 1.41
CA ASN A 38 -14.94 -8.82 2.25
C ASN A 38 -14.23 -7.96 3.31
N LEU A 39 -13.79 -6.76 2.93
CA LEU A 39 -13.12 -5.83 3.85
C LEU A 39 -14.09 -5.25 4.89
N TYR A 40 -15.34 -5.00 4.50
CA TYR A 40 -16.39 -4.50 5.38
C TYR A 40 -16.81 -5.55 6.40
N ASP A 41 -17.05 -6.79 5.96
CA ASP A 41 -17.41 -7.93 6.82
C ASP A 41 -16.30 -8.21 7.83
N TRP A 42 -15.04 -8.17 7.38
CA TRP A 42 -13.88 -8.27 8.27
C TRP A 42 -13.88 -7.13 9.31
N HIS A 43 -14.20 -5.91 8.92
CA HIS A 43 -14.23 -4.79 9.86
C HIS A 43 -15.31 -4.95 10.93
N LEU A 44 -16.50 -5.41 10.54
CA LEU A 44 -17.60 -5.67 11.48
C LEU A 44 -17.19 -6.75 12.48
N LYS A 45 -16.64 -7.86 11.99
CA LYS A 45 -16.19 -8.98 12.82
C LYS A 45 -15.10 -8.59 13.83
N HIS A 46 -14.17 -7.73 13.45
CA HIS A 46 -13.01 -7.37 14.28
C HIS A 46 -13.08 -5.96 14.87
N LYS A 47 -14.26 -5.32 14.88
CA LYS A 47 -14.44 -3.93 15.34
C LYS A 47 -14.00 -3.75 16.80
N GLU A 48 -14.37 -4.68 17.67
CA GLU A 48 -14.02 -4.64 19.09
C GLU A 48 -12.52 -4.81 19.29
N PHE A 49 -11.92 -5.81 18.63
CA PHE A 49 -10.48 -6.02 18.60
C PHE A 49 -9.72 -4.76 18.15
N LEU A 50 -10.18 -4.06 17.11
CA LEU A 50 -9.53 -2.84 16.64
C LEU A 50 -9.64 -1.65 17.58
N ASN A 51 -10.65 -1.64 18.46
CA ASN A 51 -10.89 -0.57 19.41
C ASN A 51 -10.27 -0.84 20.79
N GLU A 52 -9.73 -2.05 21.01
CA GLU A 52 -9.03 -2.41 22.24
C GLU A 52 -7.87 -1.44 22.52
N ARG A 53 -7.89 -0.84 23.71
CA ARG A 53 -6.87 0.10 24.19
C ARG A 53 -6.05 -0.52 25.31
N SER A 54 -4.80 -0.09 25.43
CA SER A 54 -3.94 -0.46 26.54
C SER A 54 -4.42 0.21 27.83
N ASP A 55 -4.28 -0.48 28.94
CA ASP A 55 -4.59 0.03 30.29
C ASP A 55 -3.54 1.02 30.79
N LYS A 56 -2.38 1.09 30.13
CA LYS A 56 -1.30 2.01 30.47
C LYS A 56 -1.33 3.25 29.57
N PRO A 57 -1.37 4.46 30.14
CA PRO A 57 -1.27 5.68 29.35
C PRO A 57 0.15 5.85 28.81
N ASN A 58 0.27 6.43 27.62
CA ASN A 58 1.55 6.87 27.07
C ASN A 58 2.03 8.17 27.77
N GLU A 59 3.26 8.61 27.49
CA GLU A 59 3.87 9.85 28.03
C GLU A 59 2.99 11.11 27.88
N LYS A 60 2.06 11.11 26.91
CA LYS A 60 1.11 12.19 26.63
C LYS A 60 -0.27 12.01 27.30
N GLY A 61 -0.41 11.11 28.26
CA GLY A 61 -1.68 10.79 28.94
C GLY A 61 -2.73 10.07 28.06
N LYS A 62 -2.35 9.60 26.86
CA LYS A 62 -3.27 8.91 25.94
C LYS A 62 -3.11 7.40 26.05
N TYR A 63 -4.22 6.68 26.11
CA TYR A 63 -4.26 5.21 26.08
C TYR A 63 -4.11 4.71 24.63
N PRO A 64 -2.98 4.11 24.25
CA PRO A 64 -2.76 3.67 22.87
C PRO A 64 -3.60 2.44 22.53
N TYR A 65 -3.98 2.29 21.25
CA TYR A 65 -4.59 1.07 20.74
C TYR A 65 -3.61 -0.10 20.80
N LYS A 66 -4.06 -1.27 21.29
CA LYS A 66 -3.22 -2.48 21.38
C LYS A 66 -2.79 -2.97 19.98
N HIS A 67 -3.71 -2.94 19.02
CA HIS A 67 -3.50 -3.49 17.67
C HIS A 67 -3.25 -2.41 16.60
N ARG A 68 -2.36 -1.47 16.91
CA ARG A 68 -2.07 -0.30 16.04
C ARG A 68 -1.69 -0.68 14.61
N SER A 69 -0.93 -1.74 14.40
CA SER A 69 -0.46 -2.18 13.08
C SER A 69 -1.63 -2.61 12.17
N VAL A 70 -2.48 -3.51 12.67
CA VAL A 70 -3.69 -3.99 11.97
C VAL A 70 -4.65 -2.84 11.71
N ARG A 71 -4.84 -1.95 12.69
CA ARG A 71 -5.67 -0.75 12.54
C ARG A 71 -5.15 0.20 11.46
N SER A 72 -3.84 0.45 11.43
CA SER A 72 -3.20 1.28 10.40
C SER A 72 -3.30 0.66 9.00
N ALA A 73 -3.19 -0.67 8.89
CA ALA A 73 -3.37 -1.38 7.62
C ALA A 73 -4.80 -1.22 7.09
N TYR A 74 -5.81 -1.43 7.95
CA TYR A 74 -7.22 -1.21 7.60
C TYR A 74 -7.49 0.26 7.19
N ALA A 75 -6.98 1.22 7.95
CA ALA A 75 -7.11 2.64 7.62
C ALA A 75 -6.48 2.98 6.25
N SER A 76 -5.36 2.31 5.91
CA SER A 76 -4.73 2.46 4.60
C SER A 76 -5.61 1.91 3.48
N PHE A 77 -6.25 0.76 3.67
CA PHE A 77 -7.24 0.26 2.71
C PHE A 77 -8.37 1.26 2.48
N LYS A 78 -8.96 1.80 3.56
CA LYS A 78 -10.05 2.77 3.45
C LYS A 78 -9.61 4.05 2.73
N ARG A 79 -8.44 4.58 3.06
CA ARG A 79 -7.91 5.81 2.45
C ARG A 79 -7.58 5.65 0.97
N TYR A 80 -7.00 4.51 0.59
CA TYR A 80 -6.56 4.28 -0.78
C TYR A 80 -7.58 3.52 -1.64
N PHE A 81 -8.76 3.23 -1.10
CA PHE A 81 -9.72 2.31 -1.71
C PHE A 81 -10.05 2.67 -3.16
N GLU A 82 -10.32 3.95 -3.41
CA GLU A 82 -10.66 4.45 -4.76
C GLU A 82 -9.51 4.27 -5.75
N TYR A 83 -8.26 4.44 -5.28
CA TYR A 83 -7.08 4.33 -6.12
C TYR A 83 -6.74 2.87 -6.45
N LEU A 84 -7.06 1.92 -5.57
CA LEU A 84 -6.74 0.50 -5.77
C LEU A 84 -7.40 -0.10 -7.01
N PHE A 85 -8.58 0.42 -7.39
CA PHE A 85 -9.37 -0.07 -8.52
C PHE A 85 -9.46 0.95 -9.66
N THR A 86 -8.48 1.85 -9.76
CA THR A 86 -8.40 2.84 -10.85
C THR A 86 -8.40 2.19 -12.23
N TYR A 87 -7.77 1.01 -12.35
CA TYR A 87 -7.74 0.24 -13.59
C TYR A 87 -9.13 -0.28 -14.01
N GLU A 88 -10.03 -0.55 -13.06
CA GLU A 88 -11.42 -0.93 -13.37
C GLU A 88 -12.24 0.30 -13.81
N LYS A 89 -12.00 1.45 -13.17
CA LYS A 89 -12.70 2.71 -13.47
C LYS A 89 -12.35 3.25 -14.86
N TYR A 90 -11.08 3.13 -15.27
CA TYR A 90 -10.59 3.63 -16.55
C TYR A 90 -10.05 2.51 -17.42
N SER A 91 -10.91 1.54 -17.74
CA SER A 91 -10.55 0.38 -18.57
C SER A 91 -10.01 0.78 -19.96
N HIS A 92 -10.50 1.88 -20.53
CA HIS A 92 -10.04 2.42 -21.81
C HIS A 92 -8.58 2.87 -21.82
N LEU A 93 -7.99 3.16 -20.65
CA LEU A 93 -6.57 3.54 -20.53
C LEU A 93 -5.64 2.32 -20.49
N ASN A 94 -6.18 1.08 -20.56
CA ASN A 94 -5.42 -0.16 -20.51
C ASN A 94 -4.39 -0.20 -19.35
N ILE A 95 -4.80 0.32 -18.19
CA ILE A 95 -3.93 0.37 -17.01
C ILE A 95 -3.74 -1.06 -16.49
N GLU A 96 -2.49 -1.46 -16.32
CA GLU A 96 -2.16 -2.74 -15.71
C GLU A 96 -2.64 -2.82 -14.25
N LYS A 97 -3.07 -4.01 -13.83
CA LYS A 97 -3.50 -4.29 -12.45
C LYS A 97 -2.36 -4.18 -11.43
N THR A 98 -1.11 -4.19 -11.89
CA THR A 98 0.09 -4.20 -11.03
C THR A 98 1.03 -3.05 -11.37
N SER A 99 1.73 -2.54 -10.36
CA SER A 99 2.76 -1.50 -10.52
C SER A 99 4.12 -2.06 -11.00
N ASN A 100 4.21 -3.35 -11.35
CA ASN A 100 5.47 -4.03 -11.67
C ASN A 100 6.26 -3.32 -12.78
N ARG A 101 5.58 -2.90 -13.86
CA ARG A 101 6.22 -2.18 -14.98
C ARG A 101 6.83 -0.86 -14.53
N ILE A 102 6.09 -0.08 -13.75
CA ILE A 102 6.54 1.21 -13.21
C ILE A 102 7.66 1.02 -12.17
N GLU A 103 7.55 0.02 -11.30
CA GLU A 103 8.59 -0.33 -10.32
C GLU A 103 9.89 -0.76 -11.01
N GLY A 104 9.79 -1.56 -12.08
CA GLY A 104 10.94 -1.95 -12.92
C GLY A 104 11.59 -0.75 -13.60
N LEU A 105 10.79 0.13 -14.22
CA LEU A 105 11.27 1.37 -14.84
C LEU A 105 12.02 2.25 -13.83
N PHE A 106 11.45 2.47 -12.64
CA PHE A 106 12.10 3.26 -11.59
C PHE A 106 13.33 2.58 -11.00
N LYS A 107 13.35 1.24 -10.94
CA LYS A 107 14.53 0.50 -10.52
C LYS A 107 15.68 0.76 -11.49
N GLU A 108 15.45 0.57 -12.79
CA GLU A 108 16.44 0.83 -13.83
C GLU A 108 16.94 2.29 -13.78
N MET A 109 16.02 3.25 -13.66
CA MET A 109 16.36 4.68 -13.54
C MET A 109 17.27 4.96 -12.34
N LYS A 110 16.93 4.42 -11.17
CA LYS A 110 17.71 4.59 -9.94
C LYS A 110 19.08 3.91 -10.04
N ASP A 111 19.15 2.75 -10.65
CA ASP A 111 20.41 2.02 -10.83
C ASP A 111 21.36 2.78 -11.76
N LYS A 112 20.86 3.38 -12.84
CA LYS A 112 21.65 4.27 -13.71
C LYS A 112 22.05 5.59 -13.04
N LEU A 113 21.24 6.12 -12.12
CA LEU A 113 21.56 7.34 -11.40
C LEU A 113 22.55 7.11 -10.24
N ARG A 114 22.61 5.90 -9.68
CA ARG A 114 23.40 5.57 -8.49
C ARG A 114 24.89 5.90 -8.60
N PRO A 115 25.59 5.64 -9.73
CA PRO A 115 26.98 6.04 -9.92
C PRO A 115 27.17 7.57 -9.94
N HIS A 116 26.11 8.33 -10.19
CA HIS A 116 26.10 9.78 -10.33
C HIS A 116 25.43 10.48 -9.13
N SER A 117 25.64 9.95 -7.92
CA SER A 117 25.03 10.46 -6.68
C SER A 117 25.35 11.95 -6.42
N GLY A 118 26.54 12.40 -6.84
CA GLY A 118 27.03 13.78 -6.74
C GLY A 118 26.41 14.79 -7.72
N LEU A 119 25.52 14.38 -8.62
CA LEU A 119 24.84 15.34 -9.50
C LEU A 119 23.97 16.32 -8.71
N ILE A 120 24.11 17.60 -9.02
CA ILE A 120 23.20 18.63 -8.53
C ILE A 120 21.81 18.44 -9.13
N LYS A 121 20.79 18.93 -8.40
CA LYS A 121 19.36 18.71 -8.71
C LYS A 121 19.00 19.00 -10.17
N LYS A 122 19.55 20.07 -10.76
CA LYS A 122 19.28 20.44 -12.16
C LYS A 122 19.67 19.33 -13.14
N HIS A 123 20.84 18.71 -12.96
CA HIS A 123 21.32 17.65 -13.84
C HIS A 123 20.58 16.33 -13.60
N LYS A 124 20.16 16.05 -12.35
CA LYS A 124 19.26 14.91 -12.05
C LYS A 124 17.93 15.04 -12.80
N ILE A 125 17.36 16.23 -12.88
CA ILE A 125 16.11 16.47 -13.63
C ILE A 125 16.33 16.23 -15.13
N VAL A 126 17.41 16.75 -15.70
CA VAL A 126 17.75 16.53 -17.13
C VAL A 126 17.92 15.04 -17.42
N PHE A 127 18.65 14.32 -16.57
CA PHE A 127 18.81 12.87 -16.68
C PHE A 127 17.46 12.12 -16.66
N ILE A 128 16.58 12.46 -15.72
CA ILE A 128 15.26 11.80 -15.61
C ILE A 128 14.42 12.07 -16.86
N LYS A 129 14.42 13.30 -17.39
CA LYS A 129 13.71 13.64 -18.64
C LYS A 129 14.24 12.84 -19.82
N ASP A 130 15.57 12.82 -20.01
CA ASP A 130 16.21 12.05 -21.09
C ASP A 130 15.93 10.54 -20.97
N PHE A 131 16.03 10.00 -19.76
CA PHE A 131 15.72 8.59 -19.48
C PHE A 131 14.28 8.22 -19.85
N LEU A 132 13.30 9.05 -19.48
CA LEU A 132 11.89 8.82 -19.79
C LEU A 132 11.59 8.98 -21.28
N ASN A 133 12.20 9.97 -21.95
CA ASN A 133 12.04 10.17 -23.39
C ASN A 133 12.56 8.96 -24.18
N LYS A 134 13.73 8.42 -23.83
CA LYS A 134 14.30 7.22 -24.45
C LYS A 134 13.46 5.95 -24.28
N LYS A 135 12.62 5.90 -23.25
CA LYS A 135 11.72 4.78 -22.95
C LYS A 135 10.31 4.94 -23.52
N SER A 136 10.02 6.12 -24.09
CA SER A 136 8.73 6.43 -24.72
C SER A 136 8.72 6.15 -26.23
N CYS A 137 9.90 5.85 -26.80
CA CYS A 137 10.07 5.27 -28.14
C CYS A 137 10.12 3.75 -28.05
#